data_AF-A0A3D2W697-F1
#
_entry.id   AF-A0A3D2W697-F1
#
_cell.length_a   1.000
_cell.length_b   1.000
_cell.length_c   1.000
_cell.angle_alpha   90.00
_cell.angle_beta   90.00
_cell.angle_gamma   90.00
#
_symmetry.space_group_name_H-M   'P 1'
#
loop_
_entity.id
_entity.type
_entity.pdbx_description
1 polymer ?
#
loop_
_entity_poly.entity_id
_entity_poly.type
_entity_poly.pdbx_seq_one_letter_code
_entity_poly.pdbx_strand_id
1 'polypeptide(L)'
;MIRTIQETDRTAVTEIMRVFYASEAVLSSGSAEIFENDISECLKNGPYLKGYVFGEDGILQGYAMTAFTFNTEYGRRTVWIEDLYVKEEYRERGLGTAFLKMIREEYPDCLLRLEAEEENEGAMRLYRKQGFHRLPYVEMKQQNMYFNQNI
;
A
#
# COMPACT_ATOMS: atom_id res chain seq x y z
N MET A 1 -6.22 -13.79 8.38
CA MET A 1 -4.73 -13.94 8.37
C MET A 1 -4.11 -12.81 7.55
N ILE A 2 -2.95 -12.30 7.96
CA ILE A 2 -2.11 -11.41 7.14
C ILE A 2 -0.78 -12.10 6.87
N ARG A 3 -0.31 -12.12 5.62
CA ARG A 3 0.97 -12.71 5.22
C ARG A 3 1.55 -12.00 4.00
N THR A 4 2.81 -12.29 3.67
CA THR A 4 3.44 -11.77 2.44
C THR A 4 2.80 -12.38 1.18
N ILE A 5 2.85 -11.63 0.08
CA ILE A 5 2.48 -12.11 -1.26
C ILE A 5 3.37 -13.30 -1.64
N GLN A 6 2.76 -14.30 -2.27
CA GLN A 6 3.43 -15.45 -2.86
C GLN A 6 3.08 -15.54 -4.34
N GLU A 7 3.87 -16.29 -5.12
CA GLU A 7 3.65 -16.46 -6.57
C GLU A 7 2.22 -16.95 -6.88
N THR A 8 1.68 -17.81 -6.02
CA THR A 8 0.31 -18.34 -6.15
C THR A 8 -0.78 -17.27 -5.98
N ASP A 9 -0.47 -16.12 -5.41
CA ASP A 9 -1.44 -15.03 -5.24
C ASP A 9 -1.49 -14.08 -6.45
N ARG A 10 -0.54 -14.17 -7.38
CA ARG A 10 -0.33 -13.19 -8.46
C ARG A 10 -1.63 -12.78 -9.13
N THR A 11 -2.35 -13.75 -9.71
CA THR A 11 -3.60 -13.49 -10.42
C THR A 11 -4.66 -12.85 -9.53
N ALA A 12 -4.83 -13.34 -8.30
CA ALA A 12 -5.84 -12.81 -7.39
C ALA A 12 -5.49 -11.39 -6.92
N VAL A 13 -4.22 -11.09 -6.68
CA VAL A 13 -3.76 -9.74 -6.31
C VAL A 13 -3.91 -8.79 -7.49
N THR A 14 -3.53 -9.16 -8.71
CA THR A 14 -3.74 -8.33 -9.91
C THR A 14 -5.21 -7.93 -10.07
N GLU A 15 -6.15 -8.86 -9.88
CA GLU A 15 -7.58 -8.53 -9.97
C GLU A 15 -8.04 -7.59 -8.85
N ILE A 16 -7.49 -7.72 -7.64
CA ILE A 16 -7.76 -6.79 -6.55
C ILE A 16 -7.17 -5.39 -6.84
N MET A 17 -5.94 -5.33 -7.37
CA MET A 17 -5.29 -4.08 -7.79
C MET A 17 -6.12 -3.37 -8.86
N ARG A 18 -6.66 -4.09 -9.86
CA ARG A 18 -7.55 -3.50 -10.87
C ARG A 18 -8.76 -2.79 -10.25
N VAL A 19 -9.38 -3.38 -9.23
CA VAL A 19 -10.51 -2.77 -8.53
C VAL A 19 -10.06 -1.56 -7.72
N PHE A 20 -8.94 -1.65 -7.01
CA PHE A 20 -8.41 -0.55 -6.23
C PHE A 20 -8.05 0.65 -7.10
N TYR A 21 -7.30 0.43 -8.19
CA TYR A 21 -6.86 1.48 -9.08
C TYR A 21 -7.98 2.07 -9.95
N ALA A 22 -9.12 1.38 -10.07
CA ALA A 22 -10.34 1.93 -10.67
C ALA A 22 -11.18 2.77 -9.69
N SER A 23 -10.80 2.86 -8.42
CA SER A 23 -11.54 3.58 -7.39
C SER A 23 -11.02 5.01 -7.18
N GLU A 24 -11.81 5.85 -6.51
CA GLU A 24 -11.41 7.21 -6.12
C GLU A 24 -10.30 7.25 -5.05
N ALA A 25 -9.77 6.10 -4.63
CA ALA A 25 -8.72 6.03 -3.62
C ALA A 25 -7.31 6.31 -4.16
N VAL A 26 -7.13 6.37 -5.49
CA VAL A 26 -5.83 6.65 -6.12
C VAL A 26 -5.97 7.64 -7.28
N LEU A 27 -4.85 8.30 -7.59
CA LEU A 27 -4.80 9.35 -8.60
C LEU A 27 -4.76 8.82 -10.06
N SER A 28 -4.21 7.62 -10.29
CA SER A 28 -4.10 7.01 -11.62
C SER A 28 -4.80 5.67 -11.67
N SER A 29 -5.24 5.26 -12.87
CA SER A 29 -5.90 3.97 -13.09
C SER A 29 -4.95 2.76 -13.10
N GLY A 30 -3.65 3.00 -12.93
CA GLY A 30 -2.61 1.98 -13.14
C GLY A 30 -2.58 1.42 -14.57
N SER A 31 -1.83 0.32 -14.75
CA SER A 31 -1.81 -0.48 -15.97
C SER A 31 -1.41 -1.92 -15.66
N ALA A 32 -1.65 -2.85 -16.59
CA ALA A 32 -1.26 -4.24 -16.40
C ALA A 32 0.26 -4.40 -16.21
N GLU A 33 1.05 -3.53 -16.84
CA GLU A 33 2.51 -3.50 -16.68
C GLU A 33 2.91 -3.00 -15.29
N ILE A 34 2.26 -1.95 -14.74
CA ILE A 34 2.47 -1.50 -13.35
C ILE A 34 2.25 -2.66 -12.39
N PHE A 35 1.06 -3.28 -12.45
CA PHE A 35 0.69 -4.31 -11.49
C PHE A 35 1.63 -5.52 -11.54
N GLU A 36 2.05 -5.91 -12.74
CA GLU A 36 3.03 -6.99 -12.90
C GLU A 36 4.40 -6.62 -12.33
N ASN A 37 4.86 -5.39 -12.55
CA ASN A 37 6.12 -4.90 -11.98
C ASN A 37 6.09 -4.86 -10.46
N ASP A 38 5.00 -4.36 -9.86
CA ASP A 38 4.86 -4.25 -8.40
C ASP A 38 4.82 -5.64 -7.73
N ILE A 39 4.04 -6.57 -8.29
CA ILE A 39 3.98 -7.94 -7.78
C ILE A 39 5.34 -8.62 -7.96
N SER A 40 5.97 -8.48 -9.11
CA SER A 40 7.29 -9.05 -9.37
C SER A 40 8.36 -8.48 -8.43
N GLU A 41 8.31 -7.18 -8.10
CA GLU A 41 9.22 -6.58 -7.13
C GLU A 41 8.99 -7.11 -5.71
N CYS A 42 7.73 -7.27 -5.29
CA CYS A 42 7.38 -7.90 -4.02
C CYS A 42 7.95 -9.33 -3.90
N LEU A 43 7.88 -10.11 -4.98
CA LEU A 43 8.30 -11.51 -5.01
C LEU A 43 9.82 -11.69 -5.01
N LYS A 44 10.59 -10.69 -5.44
CA LYS A 44 12.06 -10.70 -5.34
C LYS A 44 12.54 -10.70 -3.89
N ASN A 45 11.70 -10.30 -2.94
CA ASN A 45 12.08 -10.03 -1.55
C ASN A 45 13.26 -9.03 -1.47
N GLY A 46 13.20 -8.01 -2.34
CA GLY A 46 14.19 -6.93 -2.41
C GLY A 46 14.05 -5.94 -1.25
N PRO A 47 14.97 -4.96 -1.15
CA PRO A 47 14.95 -3.97 -0.08
C PRO A 47 13.90 -2.87 -0.30
N TYR A 48 13.27 -2.80 -1.48
CA TYR A 48 12.46 -1.65 -1.87
C TYR A 48 10.99 -1.81 -1.53
N LEU A 49 10.38 -2.92 -1.92
CA LEU A 49 8.92 -3.13 -1.84
C LEU A 49 8.61 -4.47 -1.18
N LYS A 50 7.64 -4.47 -0.28
CA LYS A 50 7.11 -5.69 0.35
C LYS A 50 5.59 -5.68 0.27
N GLY A 51 5.03 -6.74 -0.29
CA GLY A 51 3.60 -6.90 -0.48
C GLY A 51 2.99 -7.86 0.55
N TYR A 52 1.75 -7.57 0.94
CA TYR A 52 0.97 -8.33 1.91
C TYR A 52 -0.42 -8.61 1.36
N VAL A 53 -0.98 -9.76 1.73
CA VAL A 53 -2.37 -10.11 1.49
C VAL A 53 -3.09 -10.41 2.79
N PHE A 54 -4.37 -10.05 2.82
CA PHE A 54 -5.28 -10.36 3.92
C PHE A 54 -6.31 -11.36 3.43
N GLY A 55 -6.53 -12.43 4.19
CA GLY A 55 -7.51 -13.43 3.80
C GLY A 55 -7.81 -14.46 4.87
N GLU A 56 -8.87 -15.19 4.65
CA GLU A 56 -9.35 -16.29 5.48
C GLU A 56 -9.94 -17.36 4.55
N ASP A 57 -9.80 -18.63 4.90
CA ASP A 57 -10.32 -19.78 4.15
C ASP A 57 -9.96 -19.77 2.64
N GLY A 58 -8.74 -19.31 2.32
CA GLY A 58 -8.25 -19.23 0.94
C GLY A 58 -8.81 -18.05 0.13
N ILE A 59 -9.67 -17.23 0.70
CA ILE A 59 -10.25 -16.05 0.04
C ILE A 59 -9.43 -14.81 0.41
N LEU A 60 -8.84 -14.16 -0.61
CA LEU A 60 -8.21 -12.86 -0.43
C LEU A 60 -9.26 -11.76 -0.29
N GLN A 61 -9.19 -11.04 0.82
CA GLN A 61 -10.10 -9.97 1.24
C GLN A 61 -9.48 -8.57 0.99
N GLY A 62 -8.18 -8.51 0.72
CA GLY A 62 -7.48 -7.26 0.42
C GLY A 62 -5.98 -7.48 0.30
N TYR A 63 -5.26 -6.40 0.04
CA TYR A 63 -3.81 -6.38 -0.06
C TYR A 63 -3.24 -5.04 0.44
N ALA A 64 -1.95 -5.02 0.68
CA ALA A 64 -1.20 -3.80 0.90
C ALA A 64 0.23 -3.95 0.38
N MET A 65 0.87 -2.82 0.10
CA MET A 65 2.28 -2.77 -0.26
C MET A 65 2.97 -1.69 0.57
N THR A 66 4.19 -1.99 0.99
CA THR A 66 5.02 -1.05 1.74
C THR A 66 6.36 -0.84 1.06
N ALA A 67 6.78 0.42 0.95
CA ALA A 67 8.12 0.77 0.48
C ALA A 67 9.04 1.19 1.64
N PHE A 68 10.32 0.87 1.53
CA PHE A 68 11.32 1.16 2.56
C PHE A 68 12.29 2.24 2.11
N THR A 69 12.43 3.27 2.94
CA THR A 69 13.34 4.40 2.68
C THR A 69 14.06 4.81 3.96
N PHE A 70 14.93 5.83 3.87
CA PHE A 70 15.53 6.48 5.01
C PHE A 70 15.14 7.95 5.01
N ASN A 71 14.53 8.41 6.10
CA ASN A 71 14.14 9.80 6.26
C ASN A 71 15.27 10.57 6.95
N THR A 72 15.78 11.59 6.26
CA THR A 72 16.91 12.41 6.70
C THR A 72 16.52 13.48 7.71
N GLU A 73 15.27 13.94 7.70
CA GLU A 73 14.74 14.90 8.70
C GLU A 73 14.71 14.27 10.10
N TYR A 74 14.37 12.99 10.20
CA TYR A 74 14.29 12.26 11.46
C TYR A 74 15.45 11.27 11.71
N GLY A 75 16.39 11.17 10.77
CA GLY A 75 17.55 10.29 10.83
C GLY A 75 17.21 8.81 11.05
N ARG A 76 16.11 8.31 10.46
CA ARG A 76 15.61 6.95 10.70
C ARG A 76 15.02 6.29 9.47
N ARG A 77 14.98 4.95 9.49
CA ARG A 77 14.25 4.16 8.49
C ARG A 77 12.78 4.56 8.48
N THR A 78 12.19 4.54 7.30
CA THR A 78 10.79 4.87 7.07
C THR A 78 10.13 3.77 6.28
N VAL A 79 8.92 3.39 6.70
CA VAL A 79 8.04 2.52 5.96
C VAL A 79 6.91 3.39 5.40
N TRP A 80 6.84 3.44 4.08
CA TRP A 80 5.70 4.01 3.37
C TRP A 80 4.65 2.93 3.18
N ILE A 81 3.41 3.25 3.51
CA ILE A 81 2.25 2.45 3.12
C ILE A 81 1.82 3.00 1.74
N GLU A 82 2.29 2.35 0.69
CA GLU A 82 2.01 2.73 -0.70
C GLU A 82 0.56 2.41 -1.03
N ASP A 83 0.19 1.14 -0.82
CA ASP A 83 -1.15 0.64 -1.05
C ASP A 83 -1.74 0.05 0.23
N LEU A 84 -3.01 0.34 0.50
CA LEU A 84 -3.82 -0.37 1.48
C LEU A 84 -5.26 -0.48 1.01
N TYR A 85 -5.63 -1.66 0.52
CA TYR A 85 -6.97 -1.91 0.02
C TYR A 85 -7.63 -3.09 0.70
N VAL A 86 -8.90 -2.88 1.09
CA VAL A 86 -9.81 -3.91 1.57
C VAL A 86 -11.04 -3.90 0.66
N LYS A 87 -11.36 -5.06 0.09
CA LYS A 87 -12.56 -5.28 -0.71
C LYS A 87 -13.81 -4.82 0.04
N GLU A 88 -14.73 -4.20 -0.66
CA GLU A 88 -15.87 -3.49 -0.08
C GLU A 88 -16.69 -4.36 0.88
N GLU A 89 -16.98 -5.60 0.49
CA GLU A 89 -17.76 -6.57 1.26
C GLU A 89 -17.06 -7.06 2.54
N TYR A 90 -15.75 -6.77 2.70
CA TYR A 90 -14.95 -7.08 3.87
C TYR A 90 -14.51 -5.84 4.67
N ARG A 91 -14.97 -4.64 4.29
CA ARG A 91 -14.70 -3.40 5.04
C ARG A 91 -15.40 -3.42 6.40
N GLU A 92 -14.98 -2.49 7.26
CA GLU A 92 -15.50 -2.33 8.64
C GLU A 92 -15.27 -3.52 9.59
N ARG A 93 -14.55 -4.55 9.13
CA ARG A 93 -14.14 -5.72 9.94
C ARG A 93 -12.78 -5.55 10.63
N GLY A 94 -12.21 -4.35 10.60
CA GLY A 94 -10.93 -4.04 11.26
C GLY A 94 -9.66 -4.49 10.52
N LEU A 95 -9.77 -4.99 9.28
CA LEU A 95 -8.62 -5.49 8.51
C LEU A 95 -7.51 -4.45 8.29
N GLY A 96 -7.86 -3.24 7.86
CA GLY A 96 -6.88 -2.15 7.71
C GLY A 96 -6.23 -1.74 9.04
N THR A 97 -6.99 -1.77 10.14
CA THR A 97 -6.44 -1.55 11.49
C THR A 97 -5.48 -2.66 11.89
N ALA A 98 -5.81 -3.92 11.61
CA ALA A 98 -4.96 -5.06 11.91
C ALA A 98 -3.64 -4.99 11.11
N PHE A 99 -3.69 -4.61 9.84
CA PHE A 99 -2.51 -4.40 9.03
C PHE A 99 -1.61 -3.28 9.58
N LEU A 100 -2.16 -2.10 9.82
CA LEU A 100 -1.38 -0.96 10.36
C LEU A 100 -0.79 -1.27 11.74
N LYS A 101 -1.50 -2.04 12.57
CA LYS A 101 -0.96 -2.54 13.84
C LYS A 101 0.22 -3.47 13.61
N MET A 102 0.09 -4.45 12.72
CA MET A 102 1.16 -5.40 12.41
C MET A 102 2.41 -4.69 11.89
N ILE A 103 2.27 -3.69 11.01
CA ILE A 103 3.41 -2.90 10.52
C ILE A 103 4.11 -2.14 11.66
N ARG A 104 3.36 -1.52 12.59
CA ARG A 104 3.96 -0.87 13.77
C ARG A 104 4.72 -1.84 14.67
N GLU A 105 4.22 -3.06 14.82
CA GLU A 105 4.84 -4.10 15.65
C GLU A 105 6.07 -4.72 14.97
N GLU A 106 6.04 -4.88 13.64
CA GLU A 106 7.17 -5.40 12.86
C GLU A 106 8.30 -4.37 12.72
N TYR A 107 7.96 -3.08 12.64
CA TYR A 107 8.91 -1.99 12.43
C TYR A 107 8.81 -0.89 13.51
N PRO A 108 9.05 -1.21 14.80
CA PRO A 108 8.80 -0.29 15.91
C PRO A 108 9.70 0.96 15.89
N ASP A 109 10.88 0.87 15.28
CA ASP A 109 11.86 1.96 15.19
C ASP A 109 11.72 2.80 13.91
N CYS A 110 10.80 2.44 13.02
CA CYS A 110 10.60 3.15 11.76
C CYS A 110 9.58 4.30 11.90
N LEU A 111 9.79 5.36 11.13
CA LEU A 111 8.71 6.30 10.84
C LEU A 111 7.72 5.63 9.89
N LEU A 112 6.42 5.76 10.13
CA LEU A 112 5.40 5.33 9.18
C LEU A 112 4.84 6.53 8.42
N ARG A 113 4.74 6.42 7.10
CA ARG A 113 4.19 7.45 6.21
C ARG A 113 3.19 6.84 5.23
N LEU A 114 2.28 7.66 4.74
CA LEU A 114 1.32 7.33 3.69
C LEU A 114 0.86 8.62 3.01
N GLU A 115 0.33 8.46 1.82
CA GLU A 115 -0.45 9.47 1.09
C GLU A 115 -1.89 9.00 1.00
N ALA A 116 -2.83 9.95 1.00
CA ALA A 116 -4.24 9.68 0.92
C ALA A 116 -4.98 10.90 0.37
N GLU A 117 -5.94 10.64 -0.52
CA GLU A 117 -6.87 11.67 -0.99
C GLU A 117 -7.74 12.18 0.17
N GLU A 118 -7.87 13.50 0.30
CA GLU A 118 -8.61 14.11 1.42
C GLU A 118 -10.10 13.75 1.37
N GLU A 119 -10.64 13.53 0.16
CA GLU A 119 -12.02 13.10 -0.09
C GLU A 119 -12.28 11.65 0.38
N ASN A 120 -11.25 10.83 0.56
CA ASN A 120 -11.40 9.47 1.08
C ASN A 120 -11.60 9.49 2.60
N GLU A 121 -12.78 9.94 3.04
CA GLU A 121 -13.08 10.14 4.45
C GLU A 121 -12.92 8.85 5.27
N GLY A 122 -13.21 7.69 4.67
CA GLY A 122 -13.05 6.39 5.31
C GLY A 122 -11.60 6.10 5.67
N ALA A 123 -10.69 6.28 4.71
CA ALA A 123 -9.25 6.15 4.94
C ALA A 123 -8.76 7.22 5.93
N MET A 124 -9.18 8.47 5.78
CA MET A 124 -8.77 9.55 6.69
C MET A 124 -9.23 9.31 8.14
N ARG A 125 -10.44 8.78 8.35
CA ARG A 125 -10.90 8.37 9.69
C ARG A 125 -10.06 7.22 10.25
N LEU A 126 -9.76 6.21 9.44
CA LEU A 126 -8.89 5.10 9.83
C LEU A 126 -7.51 5.61 10.25
N TYR A 127 -6.84 6.39 9.40
CA TYR A 127 -5.48 6.85 9.63
C TYR A 127 -5.38 7.74 10.88
N ARG A 128 -6.31 8.68 11.07
CA ARG A 128 -6.36 9.49 12.30
C ARG A 128 -6.53 8.63 13.55
N LYS A 129 -7.43 7.63 13.51
CA LYS A 129 -7.64 6.68 14.61
C LYS A 129 -6.39 5.83 14.88
N GLN A 130 -5.57 5.58 13.87
CA GLN A 130 -4.31 4.85 13.97
C GLN A 130 -3.11 5.73 14.35
N GLY A 131 -3.32 7.02 14.63
CA GLY A 131 -2.27 7.94 15.09
C GLY A 131 -1.49 8.64 13.97
N PHE A 132 -1.96 8.57 12.72
CA PHE A 132 -1.41 9.39 11.64
C PHE A 132 -1.95 10.82 11.73
N HIS A 133 -1.09 11.78 11.39
CA HIS A 133 -1.41 13.20 11.40
C HIS A 133 -1.06 13.83 10.05
N ARG A 134 -1.89 14.77 9.60
CA ARG A 134 -1.65 15.50 8.34
C ARG A 134 -0.41 16.37 8.48
N LEU A 135 0.49 16.29 7.50
CA LEU A 135 1.62 17.20 7.37
C LEU A 135 1.27 18.35 6.41
N PRO A 136 1.86 19.54 6.55
CA PRO A 136 1.57 20.69 5.70
C PRO A 136 2.33 20.69 4.36
N TYR A 137 2.97 19.59 3.98
CA TYR A 137 3.75 19.49 2.74
C TYR A 137 2.84 19.30 1.51
N VAL A 138 3.35 19.72 0.36
CA VAL A 138 2.80 19.35 -0.95
C VAL A 138 3.67 18.27 -1.56
N GLU A 139 3.05 17.29 -2.21
CA GLU A 139 3.75 16.32 -3.02
C GLU A 139 4.01 16.90 -4.42
N MET A 140 5.21 16.71 -4.95
CA MET A 140 5.61 17.20 -6.27
C MET A 140 6.34 16.09 -7.01
N LYS A 141 5.91 15.79 -8.24
CA LYS A 141 6.54 14.79 -9.10
C LYS A 141 7.02 15.39 -10.42
N GLN A 142 8.16 14.91 -10.90
CA GLN A 142 8.65 15.13 -12.26
C GLN A 142 8.99 13.78 -12.89
N GLN A 143 8.61 13.59 -14.14
CA GLN A 143 8.98 12.41 -14.92
C GLN A 143 10.20 12.75 -15.77
N ASN A 144 11.24 11.91 -15.69
CA ASN A 144 12.43 12.05 -16.52
C ASN A 144 12.10 11.65 -17.97
N MET A 145 12.77 12.26 -18.95
CA MET A 145 12.51 12.02 -20.39
C MET A 145 12.63 10.55 -20.85
N TYR A 146 13.32 9.69 -20.09
CA TYR A 146 13.45 8.26 -20.39
C TYR A 146 12.39 7.39 -19.72
N PHE A 147 11.42 8.00 -19.01
CA PHE A 147 10.25 7.31 -18.50
C PHE A 147 9.27 7.11 -19.67
N ASN A 148 9.39 5.99 -20.36
CA ASN A 148 8.53 5.67 -21.50
C ASN A 148 7.07 5.56 -21.03
N GLN A 149 6.19 6.38 -21.61
CA GLN A 149 4.75 6.24 -21.45
C GLN A 149 4.26 5.03 -22.24
N ASN A 150 4.27 3.87 -21.59
CA ASN A 150 3.33 2.78 -21.83
C ASN A 150 2.87 2.16 -20.49
N ILE A 151 2.98 2.93 -19.41
CA ILE A 151 2.77 2.52 -18.03
C ILE A 151 1.76 3.45 -17.38
#